data_AF-A0A820RBU2-F1
#
_entry.id   AF-A0A820RBU2-F1
#
_cell.length_a   1.000
_cell.length_b   1.000
_cell.length_c   1.000
_cell.angle_alpha   90.00
_cell.angle_beta   90.00
_cell.angle_gamma   90.00
#
_symmetry.space_group_name_H-M   'P 1'
#
loop_
_entity.id
_entity.type
_entity.pdbx_description
1 polymer ?
#
loop_
_entity_poly.entity_id
_entity_poly.type
_entity_poly.pdbx_seq_one_letter_code
_entity_poly.pdbx_strand_id
1 'polypeptide(L)'
;MLDDIRPDWRRNKALQAKSVPIDYNQSLRYTDHDYWTPIGINKNDFESIYNQICMRNTLNRSIQMAVGCLLTKLRLGPSNDVLATLFSFSSKRIVGKVIESARQSLVKHFVPKYLGFQHICREITIQNHPRTLAKYLLTGGRNSAVLILYGTYLYSQKSACNLLQRRLFSMHKSRPLIKPTMYVATDGYICCTIGPYFTDWQNNDANIMQHILHTNEKEILSWLK
;
A
#
# COMPACT_ATOMS: atom_id res chain seq x y z
N MET A 1 3.19 19.28 -66.18
CA MET A 1 2.19 19.32 -65.09
C MET A 1 2.25 17.94 -64.43
N LEU A 2 3.25 17.74 -63.57
CA LEU A 2 3.49 16.49 -62.85
C LEU A 2 3.54 16.88 -61.37
N ASP A 3 2.42 16.67 -60.68
CA ASP A 3 2.30 17.00 -59.27
C ASP A 3 3.09 15.99 -58.42
N ASP A 4 3.93 16.58 -57.56
CA ASP A 4 4.88 15.96 -56.66
C ASP A 4 4.12 15.26 -55.50
N ILE A 5 3.65 14.02 -55.70
CA ILE A 5 3.10 13.18 -54.63
C ILE A 5 4.28 12.63 -53.82
N ARG A 6 4.78 13.41 -52.86
CA ARG A 6 5.66 12.88 -51.82
C ARG A 6 4.81 12.16 -50.76
N PRO A 7 5.03 10.85 -50.51
CA PRO A 7 4.36 10.18 -49.41
C PRO A 7 4.87 10.76 -48.09
N ASP A 8 3.96 11.38 -47.33
CA ASP A 8 4.24 11.94 -46.01
C ASP A 8 4.47 10.80 -44.99
N TRP A 9 5.68 10.27 -44.96
CA TRP A 9 6.11 9.21 -44.04
C TRP A 9 5.99 9.64 -42.56
N ARG A 10 5.88 10.94 -42.27
CA ARG A 10 5.70 11.47 -40.90
C ARG A 10 4.29 11.23 -40.37
N ARG A 11 3.25 11.24 -41.23
CA ARG A 11 1.88 10.87 -40.85
C ARG A 11 1.75 9.40 -40.45
N ASN A 12 2.45 8.50 -41.14
CA ASN A 12 2.43 7.07 -40.83
C ASN A 12 3.16 6.71 -39.52
N LYS A 13 4.20 7.46 -39.12
CA LYS A 13 4.86 7.29 -37.81
C LYS A 13 3.99 7.74 -36.64
N ALA A 14 3.17 8.79 -36.81
CA ALA A 14 2.26 9.26 -35.77
C ALA A 14 1.09 8.29 -35.51
N LEU A 15 0.68 7.52 -36.52
CA LEU A 15 -0.37 6.51 -36.42
C LEU A 15 0.11 5.17 -35.80
N GLN A 16 1.42 4.89 -35.80
CA GLN A 16 2.00 3.63 -35.32
C GLN A 16 2.52 3.66 -33.87
N ALA A 17 2.33 4.74 -33.12
CA ALA A 17 2.81 4.84 -31.74
C ALA A 17 1.74 5.31 -30.75
N LYS A 18 0.49 4.86 -30.90
CA LYS A 18 -0.38 4.83 -29.70
C LYS A 18 0.23 3.78 -28.76
N SER A 19 0.90 4.25 -27.72
CA SER A 19 1.37 3.39 -26.62
C SER A 19 0.22 2.48 -26.21
N VAL A 20 0.41 1.17 -26.37
CA VAL A 20 -0.66 0.24 -26.02
C VAL A 20 -0.92 0.38 -24.51
N PRO A 21 -2.19 0.43 -24.10
CA PRO A 21 -2.54 0.51 -22.68
C PRO A 21 -1.89 -0.61 -21.88
N ILE A 22 -1.59 -0.33 -20.61
CA ILE A 22 -1.09 -1.33 -19.67
C ILE A 22 -2.17 -2.39 -19.46
N ASP A 23 -1.82 -3.62 -19.80
CA ASP A 23 -2.67 -4.80 -19.65
C ASP A 23 -1.86 -5.98 -19.13
N TYR A 24 -1.84 -6.14 -17.81
CA TYR A 24 -1.10 -7.22 -17.14
C TYR A 24 -1.67 -8.63 -17.38
N ASN A 25 -2.75 -8.79 -18.15
CA ASN A 25 -3.18 -10.12 -18.61
C ASN A 25 -2.23 -10.70 -19.67
N GLN A 26 -1.57 -9.83 -20.43
CA GLN A 26 -0.63 -10.22 -21.48
C GLN A 26 0.78 -10.38 -20.89
N SER A 27 0.95 -11.28 -19.93
CA SER A 27 2.19 -11.40 -19.13
C SER A 27 3.46 -11.69 -19.95
N LEU A 28 3.32 -12.26 -21.16
CA LEU A 28 4.43 -12.50 -22.10
C LEU A 28 4.96 -11.22 -22.77
N ARG A 29 4.21 -10.12 -22.70
CA ARG A 29 4.55 -8.85 -23.33
C ARG A 29 5.48 -7.99 -22.48
N TYR A 30 5.50 -8.22 -21.17
CA TYR A 30 6.17 -7.36 -20.20
C TYR A 30 7.40 -8.04 -19.60
N THR A 31 8.48 -7.27 -19.53
CA THR A 31 9.70 -7.62 -18.80
C THR A 31 9.55 -7.29 -17.31
N ASP A 32 10.44 -7.79 -16.45
CA ASP A 32 10.43 -7.42 -15.02
C ASP A 32 10.55 -5.90 -14.79
N HIS A 33 11.26 -5.19 -15.66
CA HIS A 33 11.39 -3.73 -15.60
C HIS A 33 10.03 -3.03 -15.79
N ASP A 34 9.16 -3.60 -16.64
CA ASP A 34 7.83 -3.07 -16.91
C ASP A 34 6.84 -3.29 -15.76
N TYR A 35 7.13 -4.23 -14.85
CA TYR A 35 6.44 -4.34 -13.55
C TYR A 35 7.08 -3.41 -12.53
N TRP A 36 8.41 -3.46 -12.38
CA TRP A 36 9.10 -2.70 -11.34
C TRP A 36 8.87 -1.19 -11.42
N THR A 37 8.86 -0.63 -12.63
CA THR A 37 8.70 0.82 -12.85
C THR A 37 7.35 1.36 -12.32
N PRO A 38 6.19 0.85 -12.79
CA PRO A 38 4.89 1.35 -12.34
C PRO A 38 4.47 0.84 -10.97
N ILE A 39 4.75 -0.42 -10.62
CA ILE A 39 4.17 -1.06 -9.41
C ILE A 39 5.20 -1.35 -8.31
N GLY A 40 6.50 -1.22 -8.58
CA GLY A 40 7.57 -1.33 -7.58
C GLY A 40 7.90 -2.74 -7.12
N ILE A 41 7.42 -3.76 -7.83
CA ILE A 41 7.67 -5.18 -7.54
C ILE A 41 7.91 -5.94 -8.84
N ASN A 42 8.61 -7.07 -8.78
CA ASN A 42 8.86 -7.92 -9.94
C ASN A 42 7.61 -8.72 -10.33
N LYS A 43 7.68 -9.43 -11.47
CA LYS A 43 6.56 -10.21 -12.00
C LYS A 43 6.11 -11.33 -11.06
N ASN A 44 7.04 -12.05 -10.45
CA ASN A 44 6.74 -13.20 -9.58
C ASN A 44 6.02 -12.75 -8.29
N ASP A 45 6.48 -11.66 -7.69
CA ASP A 45 5.83 -11.10 -6.49
C ASP A 45 4.44 -10.56 -6.81
N PHE A 46 4.28 -9.91 -7.97
CA PHE A 46 2.97 -9.46 -8.44
C PHE A 46 2.01 -10.64 -8.63
N GLU A 47 2.49 -11.73 -9.22
CA GLU A 47 1.74 -12.97 -9.38
C GLU A 47 1.34 -13.61 -8.04
N SER A 48 2.28 -13.66 -7.09
CA SER A 48 2.00 -14.11 -5.73
C SER A 48 0.90 -13.29 -5.06
N ILE A 49 0.87 -11.97 -5.26
CA ILE A 49 -0.15 -11.09 -4.67
C ILE A 49 -1.54 -11.36 -5.28
N TYR A 50 -1.68 -11.33 -6.61
CA TYR A 50 -3.01 -11.45 -7.20
C TYR A 50 -3.59 -12.87 -7.11
N ASN A 51 -2.76 -13.89 -6.98
CA ASN A 51 -3.20 -15.28 -6.75
C ASN A 51 -3.74 -15.51 -5.33
N GLN A 52 -3.44 -14.62 -4.39
CA GLN A 52 -3.88 -14.74 -3.00
C GLN A 52 -5.18 -13.99 -2.68
N ILE A 53 -5.75 -13.25 -3.65
CA ILE A 53 -6.97 -12.50 -3.48
C ILE A 53 -8.14 -13.10 -4.27
N CYS A 54 -9.36 -12.84 -3.81
CA CYS A 54 -10.57 -13.27 -4.50
C CYS A 54 -11.36 -12.04 -4.98
N MET A 55 -11.52 -11.92 -6.30
CA MET A 55 -12.28 -10.86 -6.94
C MET A 55 -12.98 -11.40 -8.18
N ARG A 56 -14.23 -10.98 -8.42
CA ARG A 56 -14.95 -11.32 -9.66
C ARG A 56 -14.25 -10.67 -10.84
N ASN A 57 -13.94 -11.41 -11.91
CA ASN A 57 -13.54 -10.83 -13.20
C ASN A 57 -14.74 -10.18 -13.90
N THR A 58 -14.50 -9.10 -14.64
CA THR A 58 -15.53 -8.46 -15.49
C THR A 58 -15.01 -8.36 -16.92
N LEU A 59 -15.91 -8.24 -17.89
CA LEU A 59 -15.58 -8.11 -19.30
C LEU A 59 -14.51 -7.04 -19.58
N ASN A 60 -14.53 -5.94 -18.82
CA ASN A 60 -13.65 -4.79 -19.06
C ASN A 60 -12.47 -4.69 -18.08
N ARG A 61 -12.29 -5.68 -17.19
CA ARG A 61 -11.29 -5.59 -16.10
C ARG A 61 -11.01 -6.95 -15.46
N SER A 62 -9.74 -7.34 -15.47
CA SER A 62 -9.23 -8.52 -14.78
C SER A 62 -8.69 -8.19 -13.37
N ILE A 63 -8.45 -9.22 -12.57
CA ILE A 63 -7.82 -9.09 -11.24
C ILE A 63 -6.45 -8.41 -11.36
N GLN A 64 -5.63 -8.83 -12.33
CA GLN A 64 -4.30 -8.30 -12.59
C GLN A 64 -4.36 -6.80 -12.91
N MET A 65 -5.30 -6.38 -13.77
CA MET A 65 -5.49 -4.95 -14.05
C MET A 65 -5.91 -4.17 -12.81
N ALA A 66 -6.76 -4.75 -11.95
CA ALA A 66 -7.23 -4.10 -10.73
C ALA A 66 -6.11 -3.87 -9.72
N VAL A 67 -5.35 -4.93 -9.44
CA VAL A 67 -4.20 -4.89 -8.51
C VAL A 67 -3.10 -4.00 -9.08
N GLY A 68 -2.77 -4.16 -10.35
CA GLY A 68 -1.76 -3.33 -11.02
C GLY A 68 -2.12 -1.84 -11.01
N CYS A 69 -3.39 -1.50 -11.24
CA CYS A 69 -3.87 -0.12 -11.16
C CYS A 69 -3.76 0.44 -9.73
N LEU A 70 -4.14 -0.33 -8.72
CA LEU A 70 -3.98 0.05 -7.31
C LEU A 70 -2.51 0.25 -6.94
N LEU A 71 -1.62 -0.69 -7.29
CA LEU A 71 -0.19 -0.58 -6.98
C LEU A 71 0.46 0.60 -7.69
N THR A 72 0.07 0.86 -8.94
CA THR A 72 0.53 2.06 -9.68
C THR A 72 0.09 3.34 -8.97
N LYS A 73 -1.17 3.38 -8.47
CA LYS A 73 -1.68 4.49 -7.67
C LYS A 73 -0.85 4.70 -6.39
N LEU A 74 -0.54 3.63 -5.67
CA LEU A 74 0.22 3.68 -4.42
C LEU A 74 1.68 4.09 -4.64
N ARG A 75 2.30 3.61 -5.72
CA ARG A 75 3.73 3.86 -6.03
C ARG A 75 3.97 5.26 -6.58
N LEU A 76 3.18 5.68 -7.57
CA LEU A 76 3.43 6.88 -8.36
C LEU A 76 2.48 8.04 -8.05
N GLY A 77 1.38 7.79 -7.34
CA GLY A 77 0.37 8.82 -7.04
C GLY A 77 -0.37 9.47 -8.22
N PRO A 78 -0.51 8.88 -9.43
CA PRO A 78 -1.18 9.54 -10.56
C PRO A 78 -2.66 9.82 -10.27
N SER A 79 -3.25 10.81 -10.94
CA SER A 79 -4.69 11.06 -10.86
C SER A 79 -5.50 9.90 -11.44
N ASN A 80 -6.77 9.79 -11.05
CA ASN A 80 -7.64 8.74 -11.60
C ASN A 80 -7.91 8.94 -13.10
N ASP A 81 -7.79 10.17 -13.61
CA ASP A 81 -7.86 10.46 -15.04
C ASP A 81 -6.63 9.89 -15.78
N VAL A 82 -5.42 10.10 -15.24
CA VAL A 82 -4.19 9.51 -15.82
C VAL A 82 -4.26 7.98 -15.81
N LEU A 83 -4.71 7.38 -14.72
CA LEU A 83 -4.89 5.93 -14.64
C LEU A 83 -5.94 5.41 -15.62
N ALA A 84 -7.01 6.18 -15.88
CA ALA A 84 -8.00 5.79 -16.87
C ALA A 84 -7.39 5.72 -18.27
N THR A 85 -6.51 6.66 -18.62
CA THR A 85 -5.74 6.62 -19.87
C THR A 85 -4.73 5.47 -19.91
N LEU A 86 -3.95 5.27 -18.85
CA LEU A 86 -2.90 4.24 -18.82
C LEU A 86 -3.45 2.82 -18.93
N PHE A 87 -4.59 2.54 -18.31
CA PHE A 87 -5.22 1.21 -18.29
C PHE A 87 -6.44 1.08 -19.21
N SER A 88 -6.73 2.10 -20.03
CA SER A 88 -7.91 2.17 -20.90
C SER A 88 -9.25 1.93 -20.21
N PHE A 89 -9.42 2.47 -19.00
CA PHE A 89 -10.73 2.50 -18.36
C PHE A 89 -11.59 3.62 -18.96
N SER A 90 -12.89 3.38 -19.12
CA SER A 90 -13.80 4.34 -19.76
C SER A 90 -14.00 5.64 -18.97
N SER A 91 -13.64 5.69 -17.68
CA SER A 91 -13.70 6.92 -16.87
C SER A 91 -12.91 6.84 -15.56
N LYS A 92 -12.54 8.00 -15.00
CA LYS A 92 -11.97 8.13 -13.64
C LYS A 92 -12.85 7.55 -12.52
N ARG A 93 -14.17 7.52 -12.73
CA ARG A 93 -15.12 6.94 -11.76
C ARG A 93 -14.99 5.43 -11.70
N ILE A 94 -14.77 4.79 -12.85
CA ILE A 94 -14.50 3.34 -12.93
C ILE A 94 -13.18 3.03 -12.24
N VAL A 95 -12.13 3.81 -12.49
CA VAL A 95 -10.84 3.66 -11.80
C VAL A 95 -11.01 3.66 -10.27
N GLY A 96 -11.79 4.61 -9.74
CA GLY A 96 -12.07 4.66 -8.30
C GLY A 96 -12.72 3.38 -7.77
N LYS A 97 -13.70 2.84 -8.49
CA LYS A 97 -14.35 1.56 -8.13
C LYS A 97 -13.39 0.37 -8.22
N VAL A 98 -12.52 0.34 -9.24
CA VAL A 98 -11.53 -0.72 -9.45
C VAL A 98 -10.50 -0.73 -8.32
N ILE A 99 -9.94 0.44 -7.99
CA ILE A 99 -9.00 0.63 -6.87
C ILE A 99 -9.65 0.19 -5.55
N GLU A 100 -10.89 0.62 -5.30
CA GLU A 100 -11.59 0.27 -4.06
C GLU A 100 -11.84 -1.24 -3.96
N SER A 101 -12.26 -1.88 -5.05
CA SER A 101 -12.48 -3.33 -5.06
C SER A 101 -11.19 -4.12 -4.84
N ALA A 102 -10.08 -3.71 -5.47
CA ALA A 102 -8.76 -4.32 -5.26
C ALA A 102 -8.28 -4.15 -3.81
N ARG A 103 -8.45 -2.93 -3.27
CA ARG A 103 -8.07 -2.61 -1.88
C ARG A 103 -8.84 -3.47 -0.87
N GLN A 104 -10.16 -3.57 -1.03
CA GLN A 104 -11.00 -4.38 -0.15
C GLN A 104 -10.59 -5.86 -0.21
N SER A 105 -10.30 -6.39 -1.40
CA SER A 105 -9.89 -7.79 -1.54
C SER A 105 -8.52 -8.06 -0.90
N LEU A 106 -7.54 -7.17 -1.09
CA LEU A 106 -6.23 -7.27 -0.42
C LEU A 106 -6.37 -7.22 1.11
N VAL A 107 -7.15 -6.27 1.64
CA VAL A 107 -7.38 -6.14 3.09
C VAL A 107 -8.04 -7.41 3.66
N LYS A 108 -8.91 -8.06 2.89
CA LYS A 108 -9.63 -9.26 3.32
C LYS A 108 -8.78 -10.54 3.25
N HIS A 109 -7.98 -10.69 2.20
CA HIS A 109 -7.37 -12.00 1.87
C HIS A 109 -5.84 -12.03 1.94
N PHE A 110 -5.18 -10.90 1.70
CA PHE A 110 -3.73 -10.80 1.68
C PHE A 110 -3.17 -10.25 3.00
N VAL A 111 -3.69 -9.11 3.46
CA VAL A 111 -3.18 -8.44 4.67
C VAL A 111 -3.14 -9.36 5.90
N PRO A 112 -4.19 -10.13 6.24
CA PRO A 112 -4.18 -10.97 7.43
C PRO A 112 -3.12 -12.09 7.44
N LYS A 113 -2.52 -12.40 6.27
CA LYS A 113 -1.46 -13.41 6.15
C LYS A 113 -0.06 -12.85 6.37
N TYR A 114 0.12 -11.52 6.29
CA TYR A 114 1.44 -10.88 6.28
C TYR A 114 1.55 -9.66 7.19
N LEU A 115 0.44 -9.15 7.73
CA LEU A 115 0.44 -7.98 8.60
C LEU A 115 -0.74 -8.01 9.59
N GLY A 116 -0.46 -7.67 10.85
CA GLY A 116 -1.43 -7.64 11.94
C GLY A 116 -1.33 -8.86 12.84
N PHE A 117 -1.81 -8.78 14.08
CA PHE A 117 -1.59 -9.83 15.08
C PHE A 117 -2.14 -11.23 14.72
N GLN A 118 -2.92 -11.35 13.64
CA GLN A 118 -3.43 -12.62 13.12
C GLN A 118 -2.39 -13.41 12.31
N HIS A 119 -1.38 -12.75 11.72
CA HIS A 119 -0.40 -13.44 10.88
C HIS A 119 0.76 -14.07 11.67
N ILE A 120 1.01 -13.58 12.88
CA ILE A 120 2.12 -14.02 13.72
C ILE A 120 1.64 -14.31 15.15
N CYS A 121 1.86 -15.54 15.60
CA CYS A 121 1.54 -15.94 16.97
C CYS A 121 2.56 -15.37 17.96
N ARG A 122 2.11 -15.18 19.20
CA ARG A 122 2.93 -14.69 20.30
C ARG A 122 4.13 -15.60 20.56
N GLU A 123 3.94 -16.92 20.51
CA GLU A 123 4.97 -17.93 20.76
C GLU A 123 6.10 -17.85 19.73
N ILE A 124 5.73 -17.73 18.45
CA ILE A 124 6.68 -17.55 17.34
C ILE A 124 7.48 -16.26 17.54
N THR A 125 6.82 -15.18 17.98
CA THR A 125 7.49 -13.89 18.26
C THR A 125 8.52 -14.01 19.39
N ILE A 126 8.19 -14.75 20.44
CA ILE A 126 9.09 -14.97 21.59
C ILE A 126 10.28 -15.86 21.22
N GLN A 127 10.08 -16.82 20.32
CA GLN A 127 11.14 -17.75 19.92
C GLN A 127 12.07 -17.16 18.87
N ASN A 128 11.51 -16.52 17.84
CA ASN A 128 12.26 -16.19 16.61
C ASN A 128 12.66 -14.72 16.50
N HIS A 129 11.97 -13.82 17.20
CA HIS A 129 12.17 -12.38 17.09
C HIS A 129 12.74 -11.65 18.36
N PRO A 130 13.28 -12.33 19.40
CA PRO A 130 14.01 -11.63 20.45
C PRO A 130 15.49 -11.41 20.08
N ARG A 131 16.00 -10.20 20.31
CA ARG A 131 17.44 -9.99 20.44
C ARG A 131 17.88 -10.37 21.84
N THR A 132 18.97 -11.12 21.94
CA THR A 132 19.53 -11.61 23.21
C THR A 132 19.64 -10.50 24.24
N LEU A 133 20.23 -9.36 23.87
CA LEU A 133 20.38 -8.21 24.77
C LEU A 133 19.03 -7.67 25.27
N ALA A 134 18.05 -7.46 24.38
CA ALA A 134 16.74 -6.93 24.74
C ALA A 134 15.96 -7.91 25.63
N LYS A 135 16.06 -9.22 25.37
CA LYS A 135 15.46 -10.26 26.20
C LYS A 135 16.01 -10.22 27.63
N TYR A 136 17.32 -10.17 27.80
CA TYR A 136 17.90 -10.11 29.15
C TYR A 136 17.58 -8.79 29.86
N LEU A 137 17.68 -7.64 29.17
CA LEU A 137 17.45 -6.34 29.78
C LEU A 137 15.99 -6.07 30.17
N LEU A 138 15.03 -6.46 29.32
CA LEU A 138 13.63 -6.07 29.49
C LEU A 138 12.78 -7.15 30.16
N THR A 139 13.19 -8.43 30.09
CA THR A 139 12.42 -9.55 30.66
C THR A 139 13.20 -10.34 31.70
N GLY A 140 14.48 -10.05 31.92
CA GLY A 140 15.34 -10.84 32.80
C GLY A 140 15.58 -12.26 32.26
N GLY A 141 15.52 -12.44 30.94
CA GLY A 141 15.66 -13.76 30.30
C GLY A 141 14.38 -14.59 30.26
N ARG A 142 13.26 -14.08 30.79
CA ARG A 142 11.96 -14.77 30.79
C ARG A 142 11.39 -14.92 29.37
N ASN A 143 10.51 -15.90 29.23
CA ASN A 143 9.80 -16.20 27.98
C ASN A 143 8.64 -15.22 27.77
N SER A 144 8.96 -13.99 27.38
CA SER A 144 8.00 -12.90 27.20
C SER A 144 8.23 -12.21 25.87
N ALA A 145 7.15 -11.81 25.21
CA ALA A 145 7.23 -11.05 23.97
C ALA A 145 7.64 -9.62 24.30
N VAL A 146 8.61 -9.09 23.56
CA VAL A 146 9.01 -7.69 23.66
C VAL A 146 8.63 -7.00 22.35
N LEU A 147 7.65 -6.11 22.45
CA LEU A 147 7.20 -5.28 21.34
C LEU A 147 7.63 -3.83 21.56
N ILE A 148 8.21 -3.25 20.53
CA ILE A 148 8.54 -1.83 20.42
C ILE A 148 7.40 -1.16 19.68
N LEU A 149 6.77 -0.19 20.34
CA LEU A 149 5.70 0.60 19.77
C LEU A 149 6.30 1.91 19.29
N TYR A 150 6.29 2.11 17.97
CA TYR A 150 6.91 3.28 17.35
C TYR A 150 5.91 4.04 16.49
N GLY A 151 5.63 5.28 16.86
CA GLY A 151 4.89 6.22 16.04
C GLY A 151 5.78 6.81 14.95
N THR A 152 5.62 6.35 13.71
CA THR A 152 6.31 6.92 12.54
C THR A 152 5.48 8.06 11.97
N TYR A 153 6.13 9.04 11.35
CA TYR A 153 5.46 10.07 10.57
C TYR A 153 5.59 9.79 9.08
N LEU A 154 4.47 9.79 8.36
CA LEU A 154 4.44 9.78 6.90
C LEU A 154 3.99 11.15 6.41
N TYR A 155 4.73 11.70 5.45
CA TYR A 155 4.36 12.96 4.82
C TYR A 155 3.09 12.80 3.97
N SER A 156 2.20 13.77 4.09
CA SER A 156 0.98 13.84 3.27
C SER A 156 1.00 15.10 2.42
N GLN A 157 0.80 14.94 1.12
CA GLN A 157 0.73 16.08 0.21
C GLN A 157 -0.46 16.98 0.56
N LYS A 158 -0.30 18.30 0.33
CA LYS A 158 -1.34 19.30 0.59
C LYS A 158 -2.68 18.88 -0.03
N SER A 159 -3.71 18.77 0.80
CA SER A 159 -5.07 18.53 0.38
C SER A 159 -5.77 19.83 -0.01
N ALA A 160 -6.71 19.79 -0.96
CA ALA A 160 -7.63 20.90 -1.22
C ALA A 160 -8.68 21.07 -0.09
N CYS A 161 -8.85 20.06 0.76
CA CYS A 161 -9.74 20.13 1.91
C CYS A 161 -9.02 20.80 3.09
N ASN A 162 -9.39 22.06 3.38
CA ASN A 162 -8.80 22.84 4.48
C ASN A 162 -8.96 22.17 5.85
N LEU A 163 -10.10 21.52 6.10
CA LEU A 163 -10.34 20.79 7.35
C LEU A 163 -9.34 19.64 7.51
N LEU A 164 -9.17 18.83 6.47
CA LEU A 164 -8.20 17.74 6.47
C LEU A 164 -6.77 18.28 6.61
N GLN A 165 -6.43 19.35 5.88
CA GLN A 165 -5.09 19.94 5.94
C GLN A 165 -4.73 20.40 7.36
N ARG A 166 -5.68 20.98 8.12
CA ARG A 166 -5.44 21.38 9.51
C ARG A 166 -5.18 20.18 10.42
N ARG A 167 -5.91 19.08 10.25
CA ARG A 167 -5.73 17.85 11.04
C ARG A 167 -4.43 17.12 10.72
N LEU A 168 -3.98 17.20 9.47
CA LEU A 168 -2.69 16.66 9.05
C LEU A 168 -1.51 17.49 9.55
N PHE A 169 -1.68 18.75 9.94
CA PHE A 169 -0.54 19.60 10.26
C PHE A 169 0.05 19.28 11.65
N SER A 170 1.29 18.80 11.68
CA SER A 170 2.02 18.61 12.93
C SER A 170 2.70 19.91 13.33
N MET A 171 2.32 20.50 14.48
CA MET A 171 2.98 21.69 15.01
C MET A 171 4.47 21.44 15.30
N HIS A 172 4.80 20.28 15.88
CA HIS A 172 6.18 19.92 16.22
C HIS A 172 7.10 19.74 15.02
N LYS A 173 6.57 19.35 13.85
CA LYS A 173 7.35 19.12 12.63
C LYS A 173 7.12 20.17 11.56
N SER A 174 6.18 21.09 11.79
CA SER A 174 5.80 22.19 10.89
C SER A 174 5.46 21.73 9.47
N ARG A 175 4.81 20.57 9.32
CA ARG A 175 4.43 20.01 8.01
C ARG A 175 3.23 19.05 8.11
N PRO A 176 2.50 18.83 7.00
CA PRO A 176 1.40 17.86 6.96
C PRO A 176 1.90 16.41 7.02
N LEU A 177 1.48 15.68 8.04
CA LEU A 177 1.87 14.32 8.37
C LEU A 177 0.65 13.47 8.76
N ILE A 178 0.79 12.17 8.61
CA ILE A 178 -0.03 11.16 9.28
C ILE A 178 0.88 10.26 10.11
N LYS A 179 0.30 9.62 11.13
CA LYS A 179 1.05 8.83 12.09
C LYS A 179 0.54 7.40 12.17
N PRO A 180 1.11 6.45 11.41
CA PRO A 180 0.96 5.03 11.71
C PRO A 180 1.74 4.67 12.99
N THR A 181 1.12 3.86 13.83
CA THR A 181 1.77 3.23 14.99
C THR A 181 2.19 1.82 14.61
N MET A 182 3.50 1.58 14.58
CA MET A 182 4.08 0.29 14.25
C MET A 182 4.34 -0.52 15.53
N TYR A 183 3.97 -1.80 15.50
CA TYR A 183 4.32 -2.79 16.51
C TYR A 183 5.39 -3.68 15.92
N VAL A 184 6.58 -3.60 16.51
CA VAL A 184 7.79 -4.21 15.95
C VAL A 184 8.47 -5.05 17.02
N ALA A 185 8.93 -6.23 16.67
CA ALA A 185 9.77 -7.02 17.55
C ALA A 185 11.20 -6.43 17.65
N THR A 186 11.99 -6.93 18.58
CA THR A 186 13.31 -6.35 18.89
C THR A 186 14.36 -6.51 17.78
N ASP A 187 14.11 -7.38 16.81
CA ASP A 187 14.95 -7.56 15.62
C ASP A 187 14.56 -6.65 14.44
N GLY A 188 13.44 -5.93 14.55
CA GLY A 188 12.87 -5.11 13.47
C GLY A 188 11.70 -5.76 12.72
N TYR A 189 11.29 -6.98 13.09
CA TYR A 189 10.14 -7.63 12.47
C TYR A 189 8.82 -6.89 12.76
N ILE A 190 8.03 -6.60 11.73
CA ILE A 190 6.78 -5.84 11.87
C ILE A 190 5.63 -6.80 12.20
N CYS A 191 5.14 -6.77 13.43
CA CYS A 191 4.00 -7.58 13.87
C CYS A 191 2.66 -6.97 13.45
N CYS A 192 2.51 -5.65 13.59
CA CYS A 192 1.23 -4.97 13.29
C CYS A 192 1.45 -3.49 12.99
N THR A 193 0.48 -2.89 12.32
CA THR A 193 0.39 -1.44 12.12
C THR A 193 -1.03 -0.99 12.44
N ILE A 194 -1.16 0.01 13.31
CA ILE A 194 -2.43 0.59 13.73
C ILE A 194 -2.48 2.07 13.33
N GLY A 195 -3.67 2.55 12.97
CA GLY A 195 -3.90 3.88 12.42
C GLY A 195 -4.17 3.84 10.91
N PRO A 196 -3.79 4.89 10.15
CA PRO A 196 -3.00 6.04 10.58
C PRO A 196 -3.81 7.04 11.42
N TYR A 197 -3.16 7.66 12.39
CA TYR A 197 -3.70 8.77 13.18
C TYR A 197 -3.36 10.12 12.53
N PHE A 198 -4.20 11.12 12.78
CA PHE A 198 -3.85 12.50 12.46
C PHE A 198 -2.74 13.00 13.38
N THR A 199 -2.07 14.09 13.01
CA THR A 199 -1.02 14.70 13.85
C THR A 199 -1.50 15.98 14.54
N ASP A 200 -2.82 16.12 14.68
CA ASP A 200 -3.43 17.13 15.52
C ASP A 200 -3.15 16.84 17.02
N TRP A 201 -3.36 17.84 17.87
CA TRP A 201 -3.05 17.78 19.30
C TRP A 201 -3.81 16.67 20.05
N GLN A 202 -4.93 16.19 19.49
CA GLN A 202 -5.74 15.11 20.07
C GLN A 202 -5.01 13.76 20.01
N ASN A 203 -4.13 13.56 19.02
CA ASN A 203 -3.47 12.30 18.70
C ASN A 203 -2.00 12.26 19.13
N ASN A 204 -1.71 12.67 20.37
CA ASN A 204 -0.38 12.47 20.97
C ASN A 204 -0.14 10.96 21.28
N ASP A 205 1.12 10.58 21.56
CA ASP A 205 1.49 9.17 21.79
C ASP A 205 0.70 8.50 22.94
N ALA A 206 0.48 9.22 24.03
CA ALA A 206 -0.27 8.70 25.19
C ALA A 206 -1.74 8.46 24.84
N ASN A 207 -2.39 9.40 24.16
CA ASN A 207 -3.78 9.29 23.74
C ASN A 207 -3.98 8.15 22.72
N ILE A 208 -3.05 8.01 21.77
CA ILE A 208 -3.06 6.91 20.81
C ILE A 208 -2.93 5.56 21.53
N MET A 209 -2.01 5.46 22.50
CA MET A 209 -1.84 4.24 23.29
C MET A 209 -3.12 3.89 24.06
N GLN A 210 -3.70 4.88 24.74
CA GLN A 210 -4.93 4.70 25.49
C GLN A 210 -6.07 4.25 24.57
N HIS A 211 -6.21 4.89 23.39
CA HIS A 211 -7.19 4.47 22.40
C HIS A 211 -6.99 3.00 22.01
N ILE A 212 -5.78 2.61 21.62
CA ILE A 212 -5.48 1.24 21.18
C ILE A 212 -5.81 0.20 22.25
N LEU A 213 -5.43 0.45 23.49
CA LEU A 213 -5.68 -0.47 24.60
C LEU A 213 -7.16 -0.51 24.98
N HIS A 214 -7.86 0.63 25.02
CA HIS A 214 -9.27 0.69 25.41
C HIS A 214 -10.21 0.11 24.33
N THR A 215 -9.96 0.37 23.05
CA THR A 215 -10.80 -0.17 21.97
C THR A 215 -10.39 -1.58 21.54
N ASN A 216 -9.29 -2.12 22.12
CA ASN A 216 -8.69 -3.38 21.72
C ASN A 216 -8.43 -3.44 20.21
N GLU A 217 -7.82 -2.38 19.65
CA GLU A 217 -7.54 -2.30 18.22
C GLU A 217 -6.79 -3.54 17.73
N LYS A 218 -7.25 -4.12 16.62
CA LYS A 218 -6.67 -5.33 16.02
C LYS A 218 -6.55 -6.51 17.00
N GLU A 219 -7.40 -6.55 18.03
CA GLU A 219 -7.43 -7.62 19.05
C GLU A 219 -6.10 -7.77 19.80
N ILE A 220 -5.36 -6.67 19.95
CA ILE A 220 -4.05 -6.67 20.60
C ILE A 220 -4.06 -7.27 22.01
N LEU A 221 -5.11 -7.03 22.80
CA LEU A 221 -5.21 -7.58 24.15
C LEU A 221 -5.31 -9.10 24.15
N SER A 222 -5.91 -9.69 23.12
CA SER A 222 -5.95 -11.16 22.95
C SER A 222 -4.56 -11.70 22.63
N TRP A 223 -3.77 -10.96 21.84
CA TRP A 223 -2.41 -11.33 21.49
C TRP A 223 -1.41 -11.14 22.64
N LEU A 224 -1.65 -10.17 23.55
CA LEU A 224 -0.76 -9.90 24.68
C LEU A 224 -0.88 -10.92 25.82
N LYS A 225 -2.04 -11.58 25.96
CA LYS A 225 -2.30 -12.64 26.94
C LYS A 225 -1.42 -13.86 26.67
#